data_AF-A0A960NV94-F1
#
_entry.id   AF-A0A960NV94-F1
#
_cell.length_a   1.000
_cell.length_b   1.000
_cell.length_c   1.000
_cell.angle_alpha   90.00
_cell.angle_beta   90.00
_cell.angle_gamma   90.00
#
_symmetry.space_group_name_H-M   'P 1'
#
loop_
_entity.id
_entity.type
_entity.pdbx_description
1 polymer ?
#
loop_
_entity_poly.entity_id
_entity_poly.type
_entity_poly.pdbx_seq_one_letter_code
_entity_poly.pdbx_strand_id
1 'polypeptide(L)'
;MDFLSEQEKAELRVRHKKEWDGKVRDRIKAVLLSGERWTPQQIAKALLISDQAVRSHVEDYKSLRKPYLGGYDEENCISIFGRFNGSRWPFCLLSEKRG
;
A
#
# COMPACT_ATOMS: atom_id res chain seq x y z
N MET A 1 9.06 19.07 -3.16
CA MET A 1 8.38 18.96 -1.86
C MET A 1 7.85 17.55 -1.71
N ASP A 2 7.93 16.99 -0.51
CA ASP A 2 7.26 15.72 -0.21
C ASP A 2 5.74 15.97 -0.17
N PHE A 3 4.96 15.13 -0.87
CA PHE A 3 3.50 15.32 -0.95
C PHE A 3 2.74 14.45 0.06
N LEU A 4 3.46 13.63 0.84
CA LEU A 4 2.91 12.77 1.88
C LEU A 4 3.36 13.26 3.27
N SER A 5 2.43 13.36 4.21
CA SER A 5 2.76 13.53 5.62
C SER A 5 3.28 12.24 6.24
N GLU A 6 4.04 12.34 7.32
CA GLU A 6 4.55 11.17 8.05
C GLU A 6 3.41 10.28 8.58
N GLN A 7 2.27 10.87 8.93
CA GLN A 7 1.07 10.13 9.32
C GLN A 7 0.51 9.30 8.16
N GLU A 8 0.36 9.89 6.97
CA GLU A 8 -0.13 9.17 5.79
C GLU A 8 0.80 8.03 5.39
N LYS A 9 2.13 8.24 5.49
CA LYS A 9 3.11 7.17 5.27
C LYS A 9 2.92 6.03 6.26
N ALA A 10 2.71 6.34 7.55
CA ALA A 10 2.46 5.32 8.56
C ALA A 10 1.19 4.51 8.28
N GLU A 11 0.09 5.18 7.92
CA GLU A 11 -1.18 4.54 7.56
C GLU A 11 -1.05 3.64 6.33
N LEU A 12 -0.36 4.10 5.30
CA LEU A 12 -0.06 3.32 4.10
C LEU A 12 0.78 2.07 4.41
N ARG A 13 1.77 2.18 5.31
CA ARG A 13 2.59 1.04 5.75
C ARG A 13 1.78 0.01 6.54
N VAL A 14 0.89 0.46 7.42
CA VAL A 14 -0.02 -0.43 8.16
C VAL A 14 -0.94 -1.16 7.19
N ARG A 15 -1.49 -0.44 6.22
CA ARG A 15 -2.37 -1.04 5.22
C ARG A 15 -1.62 -2.02 4.32
N HIS A 16 -0.45 -1.66 3.80
CA HIS A 16 0.42 -2.57 3.03
C HIS A 16 0.65 -3.91 3.76
N LYS A 17 0.80 -3.89 5.08
CA LYS A 17 0.97 -5.09 5.91
C LYS A 17 -0.32 -5.92 6.03
N LYS A 18 -1.48 -5.28 5.99
CA LYS A 18 -2.80 -5.95 6.07
C LYS A 18 -3.25 -6.49 4.72
N GLU A 19 -2.90 -5.82 3.62
CA GLU A 19 -3.35 -6.20 2.28
C GLU A 19 -2.66 -7.47 1.78
N TRP A 20 -3.49 -8.37 1.27
CA TRP A 20 -3.08 -9.62 0.64
C TRP A 20 -2.88 -9.47 -0.87
N ASP A 21 -3.69 -8.63 -1.52
CA ASP A 21 -3.60 -8.41 -2.96
C ASP A 21 -2.26 -7.74 -3.33
N GLY A 22 -1.46 -8.45 -4.13
CA GLY A 22 -0.18 -7.97 -4.63
C GLY A 22 -0.31 -6.68 -5.43
N LYS A 23 -1.39 -6.51 -6.21
CA LYS A 23 -1.61 -5.31 -7.02
C LYS A 23 -1.84 -4.08 -6.13
N VAL A 24 -2.66 -4.22 -5.10
CA VAL A 24 -2.91 -3.14 -4.12
C VAL A 24 -1.62 -2.81 -3.37
N ARG A 25 -0.85 -3.84 -3.01
CA ARG A 25 0.44 -3.67 -2.36
C ARG A 25 1.41 -2.85 -3.21
N ASP A 26 1.51 -3.13 -4.51
CA ASP A 26 2.42 -2.43 -5.41
C ASP A 26 1.97 -0.98 -5.69
N ARG A 27 0.65 -0.72 -5.74
CA ARG A 27 0.12 0.66 -5.75
C ARG A 27 0.56 1.44 -4.51
N ILE A 28 0.44 0.84 -3.33
CA ILE A 28 0.85 1.49 -2.07
C ILE A 28 2.37 1.75 -2.07
N LYS A 29 3.19 0.79 -2.52
CA LYS A 29 4.64 0.99 -2.64
C LYS A 29 4.99 2.12 -3.60
N ALA A 30 4.32 2.18 -4.76
CA ALA A 30 4.56 3.23 -5.75
C ALA A 30 4.30 4.63 -5.16
N VAL A 31 3.22 4.79 -4.39
CA VAL A 31 2.90 6.04 -3.70
C VAL A 31 3.94 6.39 -2.64
N LEU A 32 4.33 5.44 -1.79
CA LEU A 32 5.34 5.64 -0.75
C LEU A 32 6.69 6.08 -1.35
N LEU A 33 7.19 5.34 -2.34
CA LEU A 33 8.46 5.65 -3.00
C LEU A 33 8.43 6.99 -3.74
N SER A 34 7.28 7.37 -4.29
CA SER A 34 7.12 8.67 -4.93
C SER A 34 7.25 9.82 -3.93
N GLY A 35 6.82 9.65 -2.67
CA GLY A 35 7.03 10.65 -1.60
C GLY A 35 8.50 10.77 -1.20
N GLU A 36 9.24 9.65 -1.22
CA GLU A 36 10.68 9.59 -0.98
C GLU A 36 11.54 10.19 -2.11
N ARG A 37 10.92 10.85 -3.09
CA ARG A 37 11.56 11.48 -4.27
C ARG A 37 12.20 10.50 -5.25
N TRP A 38 11.75 9.25 -5.29
CA TRP A 38 12.16 8.33 -6.34
C TRP A 38 11.51 8.74 -7.67
N THR A 39 12.25 8.59 -8.77
CA THR A 39 11.67 8.84 -10.10
C THR A 39 10.74 7.70 -10.49
N PRO A 40 9.68 7.95 -11.28
CA PRO A 40 8.79 6.89 -11.76
C PRO A 40 9.52 5.74 -12.46
N GLN A 41 10.64 6.03 -13.13
CA GLN A 41 11.49 5.04 -13.79
C GLN A 41 12.24 4.14 -12.79
N GLN A 42 12.73 4.72 -11.69
CA GLN A 42 13.37 3.95 -10.62
C GLN A 42 12.36 3.04 -9.91
N ILE A 43 11.17 3.57 -9.64
CA ILE A 43 10.07 2.82 -9.03
C ILE A 43 9.62 1.68 -9.95
N ALA A 44 9.43 1.98 -11.24
CA ALA A 44 9.10 0.99 -12.28
C ALA A 44 10.12 -0.15 -12.31
N LYS A 45 11.41 0.18 -12.28
CA LYS A 45 12.49 -0.83 -12.23
C LYS A 45 12.50 -1.63 -10.94
N ALA A 46 12.24 -1.01 -9.80
CA ALA A 46 12.23 -1.67 -8.50
C ALA A 46 11.02 -2.60 -8.29
N LEU A 47 9.86 -2.19 -8.80
CA LEU A 47 8.60 -2.95 -8.69
C LEU A 47 8.32 -3.85 -9.90
N LEU A 48 9.17 -3.79 -10.94
CA LEU A 48 9.00 -4.53 -12.21
C LEU A 48 7.66 -4.23 -12.91
N ILE A 49 7.23 -2.97 -12.89
CA ILE A 49 6.01 -2.49 -13.56
C ILE A 49 6.35 -1.39 -14.57
N SER A 50 5.41 -1.03 -15.45
CA SER A 50 5.63 0.06 -16.41
C SER A 50 5.65 1.42 -15.72
N ASP A 51 6.44 2.36 -16.25
CA ASP A 51 6.52 3.71 -15.69
C ASP A 51 5.18 4.45 -15.79
N GLN A 52 4.43 4.21 -16.86
CA GLN A 52 3.07 4.73 -17.03
C GLN A 52 2.13 4.24 -15.93
N ALA A 53 2.23 2.98 -15.50
CA ALA A 53 1.44 2.46 -14.39
C ALA A 53 1.80 3.16 -13.08
N VAL A 54 3.09 3.40 -12.81
CA VAL A 54 3.53 4.17 -11.63
C VAL A 54 2.92 5.57 -11.63
N ARG A 55 2.97 6.28 -12.77
CA ARG A 55 2.37 7.62 -12.89
C ARG A 55 0.87 7.59 -12.63
N SER A 56 0.17 6.62 -13.21
CA SER A 56 -1.27 6.44 -12.97
C SER A 56 -1.54 6.23 -11.48
N HIS A 57 -0.82 5.32 -10.81
CA HIS A 57 -1.03 5.04 -9.39
C HIS A 57 -0.82 6.26 -8.49
N VAL A 58 0.18 7.08 -8.80
CA VAL A 58 0.46 8.32 -8.07
C VAL A 58 -0.62 9.36 -8.33
N GLU A 59 -1.08 9.49 -9.59
CA GLU A 59 -2.13 10.44 -9.96
C GLU A 59 -3.48 10.04 -9.34
N ASP A 60 -3.84 8.76 -9.41
CA ASP A 60 -5.04 8.19 -8.79
C ASP A 60 -5.04 8.47 -7.28
N TYR A 61 -3.88 8.30 -6.63
CA TYR A 61 -3.74 8.62 -5.20
C TYR A 61 -3.94 10.11 -4.89
N LYS A 62 -3.38 11.01 -5.71
CA LYS A 62 -3.54 12.47 -5.55
C LYS A 62 -4.96 12.94 -5.80
N SER A 63 -5.57 12.45 -6.87
CA SER A 63 -6.93 12.74 -7.32
C SER A 63 -7.97 12.35 -6.26
N LEU A 64 -7.84 11.15 -5.72
CA LEU A 64 -8.89 10.56 -4.87
C LEU A 64 -8.62 10.72 -3.37
N ARG A 65 -7.39 11.11 -2.97
CA ARG A 65 -6.83 10.94 -1.60
C ARG A 65 -7.10 9.53 -1.01
N LYS A 66 -7.40 8.56 -1.88
CA LYS A 66 -7.77 7.17 -1.57
C LYS A 66 -7.23 6.29 -2.71
N PRO A 67 -6.29 5.37 -2.45
CA PRO A 67 -5.65 4.58 -3.51
C PRO A 67 -6.53 3.52 -4.22
N TYR A 68 -7.87 3.59 -4.12
CA TYR A 68 -8.76 2.44 -4.41
C TYR A 68 -9.82 2.66 -5.49
N LEU A 69 -9.73 3.67 -6.36
CA LEU A 69 -10.80 3.83 -7.36
C LEU A 69 -10.24 4.00 -8.78
N GLY A 70 -10.11 2.85 -9.44
CA GLY A 70 -9.97 2.70 -10.89
C GLY A 70 -10.28 1.22 -11.20
N GLY A 71 -11.58 0.92 -11.35
CA GLY A 71 -12.18 -0.40 -11.12
C GLY A 71 -12.04 -1.43 -12.23
N TYR A 72 -12.08 -2.70 -11.80
CA TYR A 72 -13.12 -3.71 -12.09
C TYR A 72 -13.13 -4.66 -10.88
N ASP A 73 -14.31 -5.16 -10.54
CA ASP A 73 -14.70 -5.99 -9.38
C ASP A 73 -15.19 -5.23 -8.14
N GLU A 74 -16.51 -5.26 -8.00
CA GLU A 74 -17.33 -4.77 -6.89
C GLU A 74 -17.14 -5.58 -5.59
N GLU A 75 -16.13 -6.45 -5.49
CA GLU A 75 -15.92 -7.37 -4.37
C GLU A 75 -14.44 -7.72 -4.09
N ASN A 76 -13.60 -6.82 -3.55
CA ASN A 76 -12.31 -7.17 -2.87
C ASN A 76 -11.52 -5.89 -2.53
N CYS A 77 -11.08 -5.54 -1.31
CA CYS A 77 -10.91 -6.25 -0.06
C CYS A 77 -11.57 -5.44 1.07
N ILE A 78 -12.85 -5.65 1.32
CA ILE A 78 -13.34 -5.63 2.69
C ILE A 78 -13.24 -7.08 3.14
N SER A 79 -12.05 -7.56 3.49
CA SER A 79 -11.94 -8.79 4.28
C SER A 79 -12.33 -8.45 5.73
N ILE A 80 -13.65 -8.42 5.88
CA ILE A 80 -14.38 -8.86 7.07
C ILE A 80 -13.57 -9.97 7.75
N PHE A 81 -13.34 -9.83 9.06
CA PHE A 81 -12.95 -10.95 9.91
C PHE A 81 -13.98 -12.08 9.67
N GLY A 82 -13.59 -13.13 8.95
CA GLY A 82 -14.55 -14.11 8.43
C GLY A 82 -13.91 -15.45 8.10
N ARG A 83 -13.70 -16.25 9.15
CA ARG A 83 -13.62 -17.72 9.14
C ARG A 83 -12.46 -18.34 8.32
N PHE A 84 -11.28 -18.41 8.93
CA PHE A 84 -10.28 -19.43 8.62
C PHE A 84 -10.26 -20.48 9.74
N ASN A 85 -10.39 -21.75 9.35
CA ASN A 85 -10.37 -22.91 10.23
C ASN A 85 -9.14 -22.90 11.15
N GLY A 86 -9.36 -22.68 12.44
CA GLY A 86 -8.67 -23.38 13.53
C GLY A 86 -7.14 -23.28 13.62
N SER A 87 -6.47 -22.29 13.05
CA SER A 87 -5.01 -22.17 13.21
C SER A 87 -4.58 -20.73 13.42
N ARG A 88 -4.30 -20.42 14.69
CA ARG A 88 -3.60 -19.22 15.15
C ARG A 88 -2.18 -19.26 14.62
N TRP A 89 -1.82 -18.38 13.69
CA TRP A 89 -0.43 -18.18 13.27
C TRP A 89 0.09 -16.81 13.75
N PRO A 90 1.40 -16.73 14.05
CA PRO A 90 1.87 -15.96 15.20
C PRO A 90 2.05 -14.50 14.82
N PHE A 91 1.30 -13.64 15.50
CA PHE A 91 1.82 -12.31 15.82
C PHE A 91 2.97 -12.55 16.81
N CYS A 92 4.21 -12.52 16.31
CA CYS A 92 5.37 -12.45 17.18
C CYS A 92 5.21 -11.21 18.07
N LEU A 93 4.97 -11.45 19.36
CA LEU A 93 5.41 -10.57 20.43
C LEU A 93 6.92 -10.37 20.29
N LEU A 94 7.35 -9.12 20.18
CA LEU A 94 8.59 -8.51 20.67
C LEU A 94 8.56 -7.07 20.12
N SER A 95 8.29 -6.04 20.90
CA SER A 95 9.23 -5.45 21.87
C SER A 95 8.38 -4.59 22.84
N GLU A 96 8.31 -4.97 24.11
CA GLU A 96 9.15 -4.44 25.20
C GLU A 96 8.76 -3.00 25.60
N LYS A 97 8.35 -2.90 26.87
CA LYS A 97 7.95 -1.70 27.61
C LYS A 97 8.89 -0.51 27.40
N ARG A 98 8.33 0.68 27.24
CA ARG A 98 8.90 1.94 27.76
C ARG A 98 7.76 2.91 28.10
N GLY A 99 7.70 3.35 29.36
CA GLY A 99 6.83 4.40 29.88
C GLY A 99 6.07 3.96 31.10
#